data_AF-A0A448WZD7-F1
#
_entry.id   AF-A0A448WZD7-F1
#
_cell.length_a   1.000
_cell.length_b   1.000
_cell.length_c   1.000
_cell.angle_alpha   90.00
_cell.angle_beta   90.00
_cell.angle_gamma   90.00
#
_symmetry.space_group_name_H-M   'P 1'
#
loop_
_entity.id
_entity.type
_entity.pdbx_description
1 polymer ?
#
loop_
_entity_poly.entity_id
_entity_poly.type
_entity_poly.pdbx_seq_one_letter_code
_entity_poly.pdbx_strand_id
1 'polypeptide(L)'
;MDSSNLDFEELQNFARDAASFATHGALSRLEFALNARGQPDVAVFDFTRMFAAMHASRILESRSFRLLQVLVGDSLLEVSLYLLFFIDIRHSN
;
A
#
# COMPACT_ATOMS: atom_id res chain seq x y z
N MET A 1 -12.00 -2.99 -4.30
CA MET A 1 -12.14 -4.43 -4.04
C MET A 1 -13.16 -4.64 -2.95
N ASP A 2 -14.01 -5.67 -3.08
CA ASP A 2 -14.92 -6.07 -2.02
C ASP A 2 -14.18 -7.02 -1.05
N SER A 3 -14.17 -6.69 0.24
CA SER A 3 -13.54 -7.51 1.28
C SER A 3 -14.24 -8.85 1.48
N SER A 4 -15.50 -9.00 1.03
CA SER A 4 -16.22 -10.27 1.08
C SER A 4 -15.64 -11.33 0.14
N ASN A 5 -14.86 -10.91 -0.86
CA ASN A 5 -14.23 -11.78 -1.86
C ASN A 5 -12.75 -12.06 -1.54
N LEU A 6 -12.32 -11.85 -0.29
CA LEU A 6 -10.95 -12.09 0.14
C LEU A 6 -10.95 -13.10 1.29
N ASP A 7 -10.29 -14.23 1.04
CA ASP A 7 -9.93 -15.16 2.10
C ASP A 7 -8.59 -14.72 2.72
N PHE A 8 -8.65 -14.26 3.96
CA PHE A 8 -7.48 -13.73 4.67
C PHE A 8 -6.48 -14.81 5.09
N GLU A 9 -6.90 -16.07 5.25
CA GLU A 9 -6.00 -17.16 5.59
C GLU A 9 -5.18 -17.55 4.36
N GLU A 10 -5.83 -17.72 3.22
CA GLU A 10 -5.16 -18.00 1.94
C GLU A 10 -4.26 -16.84 1.50
N LEU A 11 -4.68 -15.59 1.75
CA LEU A 11 -3.83 -14.42 1.50
C LEU A 11 -2.53 -14.47 2.31
N GLN A 12 -2.59 -14.86 3.58
CA GLN A 12 -1.42 -15.01 4.44
C GLN A 12 -0.50 -16.14 3.96
N ASN A 13 -1.07 -17.28 3.56
CA ASN A 13 -0.31 -18.40 3.02
C ASN A 13 0.41 -18.00 1.73
N PHE A 14 -0.30 -17.37 0.81
CA PHE A 14 0.27 -16.87 -0.44
C PHE A 14 1.43 -15.89 -0.20
N ALA A 15 1.24 -14.92 0.70
CA ALA A 15 2.28 -13.95 1.03
C ALA A 15 3.53 -14.63 1.64
N ARG A 16 3.34 -15.62 2.52
CA ARG A 16 4.45 -16.39 3.12
C ARG A 16 5.23 -17.19 2.09
N ASP A 17 4.54 -17.84 1.16
CA ASP A 17 5.16 -18.62 0.11
C ASP A 17 5.95 -17.73 -0.86
N ALA A 18 5.36 -16.59 -1.25
CA ALA A 18 6.03 -15.59 -2.09
C ALA A 18 7.30 -15.04 -1.43
N ALA A 19 7.25 -14.71 -0.13
CA ALA A 19 8.41 -14.24 0.61
C ALA A 19 9.47 -15.33 0.79
N SER A 20 9.06 -16.57 1.08
CA SER A 20 9.97 -17.73 1.18
C SER A 20 10.72 -17.95 -0.13
N PHE A 21 9.99 -17.91 -1.25
CA PHE A 21 10.56 -18.06 -2.59
C PHE A 21 11.53 -16.93 -2.91
N ALA A 22 11.11 -15.67 -2.75
CA ALA A 22 11.93 -14.50 -3.06
C ALA A 22 13.23 -14.44 -2.24
N THR A 23 13.20 -14.94 -1.01
CA THR A 23 14.37 -14.97 -0.11
C THR A 23 15.15 -16.29 -0.15
N HIS A 24 14.77 -17.23 -1.01
CA HIS A 24 15.37 -18.57 -1.08
C HIS A 24 15.40 -19.28 0.29
N GLY A 25 14.38 -19.04 1.12
CA GLY A 25 14.29 -19.59 2.48
C GLY A 25 15.32 -19.04 3.46
N ALA A 26 16.04 -17.95 3.14
CA ALA A 26 17.02 -17.33 4.04
C ALA A 26 16.37 -16.76 5.31
N LEU A 27 15.07 -16.45 5.26
CA LEU A 27 14.26 -16.07 6.42
C LEU A 27 13.67 -17.33 7.06
N SER A 28 14.31 -17.79 8.13
CA SER A 28 13.94 -19.03 8.84
C SER A 28 12.59 -18.96 9.57
N ARG A 29 12.09 -17.74 9.87
CA ARG A 29 10.83 -17.51 10.59
C ARG A 29 10.09 -16.33 9.97
N LEU A 30 9.07 -16.64 9.18
CA LEU A 30 8.19 -15.67 8.53
C LEU A 30 6.92 -15.50 9.37
N GLU A 31 6.98 -14.61 10.36
CA GLU A 31 5.83 -14.20 11.15
C GLU A 31 5.39 -12.79 10.75
N PHE A 32 4.09 -12.63 10.54
CA PHE A 32 3.50 -11.33 10.25
C PHE A 32 3.61 -10.42 11.46
N ALA A 33 4.04 -9.18 11.24
CA ALA A 33 3.80 -8.12 12.20
C ALA A 33 2.28 -7.95 12.44
N LEU A 34 1.92 -7.32 13.56
CA LEU A 34 0.54 -6.88 13.76
C LEU A 34 0.39 -5.44 13.25
N ASN A 35 -0.63 -5.21 12.43
CA ASN A 35 -1.02 -3.89 11.97
C ASN A 35 -1.70 -3.08 13.10
N ALA A 36 -2.09 -1.83 12.82
CA ALA A 36 -2.75 -0.95 13.79
C ALA A 36 -4.09 -1.49 14.36
N ARG A 37 -4.66 -2.53 13.75
CA ARG A 37 -5.87 -3.22 14.21
C ARG A 37 -5.57 -4.52 14.97
N GLY A 38 -4.31 -4.85 15.21
CA GLY A 38 -3.90 -6.09 15.88
C GLY A 38 -4.03 -7.34 15.03
N GLN A 39 -4.14 -7.21 13.70
CA GLN A 39 -4.25 -8.32 12.76
C GLN A 39 -2.91 -8.53 12.02
N PRO A 40 -2.65 -9.72 11.45
CA PRO A 40 -1.50 -9.95 10.57
C PRO A 40 -1.39 -8.85 9.50
N ASP A 41 -0.21 -8.26 9.36
CA ASP A 41 0.03 -7.13 8.46
C ASP A 41 0.22 -7.60 7.02
N VAL A 42 -0.92 -7.92 6.39
CA VAL A 42 -1.03 -8.28 4.97
C VAL A 42 -2.26 -7.61 4.37
N ALA A 43 -2.12 -7.11 3.14
CA ALA A 43 -3.20 -6.44 2.42
C ALA A 43 -3.07 -6.68 0.91
N VAL A 44 -4.20 -6.56 0.20
CA VAL A 44 -4.26 -6.56 -1.27
C VAL A 44 -4.56 -5.15 -1.76
N PHE A 45 -3.82 -4.72 -2.77
CA PHE A 45 -3.99 -3.42 -3.43
C PHE A 45 -4.29 -3.63 -4.91
N ASP A 46 -5.16 -2.77 -5.47
CA ASP A 46 -5.43 -2.74 -6.90
C ASP A 46 -4.49 -1.74 -7.57
N PHE A 47 -3.49 -2.25 -8.31
CA PHE A 47 -2.54 -1.44 -9.07
C PHE A 47 -2.94 -1.26 -10.55
N THR A 48 -4.16 -1.64 -10.95
CA THR A 48 -4.62 -1.54 -12.35
C THR A 48 -4.67 -0.08 -12.82
N ARG A 49 -4.88 0.85 -11.89
CA ARG A 49 -4.99 2.28 -12.18
C ARG A 49 -4.02 3.04 -11.30
N MET A 50 -3.30 3.96 -11.93
CA MET A 50 -2.53 4.99 -11.25
C MET A 50 -3.14 6.35 -11.58
N PHE A 51 -3.24 7.22 -10.59
CA PHE A 51 -3.72 8.57 -10.79
C PHE A 51 -2.61 9.60 -10.58
N ALA A 52 -2.59 10.60 -11.46
CA ALA A 52 -1.77 11.79 -11.32
C ALA A 52 -2.67 13.01 -11.48
N ALA A 53 -2.53 13.98 -10.60
CA ALA A 53 -3.22 15.24 -10.75
C ALA A 53 -2.69 15.96 -11.99
N MET A 54 -3.60 16.46 -12.82
CA MET A 54 -3.24 17.22 -14.01
C MET A 54 -2.46 18.50 -13.68
N HIS A 55 -2.64 19.05 -12.46
CA HIS A 55 -1.93 20.23 -11.97
C HIS A 55 -1.56 20.05 -10.50
N ALA A 56 -0.37 20.54 -10.12
CA ALA A 56 0.10 20.53 -8.73
C ALA A 56 -0.55 21.61 -7.87
N SER A 57 -1.08 22.67 -8.47
CA SER A 57 -1.70 23.77 -7.73
C SER A 57 -2.76 24.47 -8.56
N ARG A 58 -3.69 25.16 -7.90
CA ARG A 58 -4.61 26.12 -8.54
C ARG A 58 -4.87 27.32 -7.63
N ILE A 59 -5.26 28.43 -8.23
CA ILE A 59 -5.75 29.61 -7.53
C ILE A 59 -7.26 29.70 -7.71
N LEU A 60 -7.98 29.91 -6.61
CA LEU A 60 -9.41 30.25 -6.59
C LEU A 60 -9.57 31.71 -6.19
N GLU A 61 -10.46 32.45 -6.86
CA GLU A 61 -10.74 33.85 -6.53
C GLU A 61 -12.24 34.04 -6.30
N SER A 62 -12.62 34.69 -5.19
CA SER A 62 -14.01 35.02 -4.87
C SER A 62 -14.08 36.32 -4.09
N ARG A 63 -14.94 37.25 -4.52
CA ARG A 63 -15.15 38.56 -3.88
C ARG A 63 -13.82 39.29 -3.52
N SER A 64 -12.86 39.25 -4.45
CA SER A 64 -11.50 39.82 -4.32
C SER A 64 -10.55 39.10 -3.35
N PHE A 65 -10.93 37.96 -2.79
CA PHE A 65 -10.04 37.08 -2.02
C PHE A 65 -9.49 35.98 -2.90
N ARG A 66 -8.19 35.69 -2.77
CA ARG A 66 -7.49 34.62 -3.49
C ARG A 66 -7.08 33.50 -2.54
N LEU A 67 -7.30 32.26 -2.95
CA LEU A 67 -6.88 31.05 -2.25
C LEU A 67 -5.98 30.22 -3.17
N LEU A 68 -4.75 29.98 -2.75
CA LEU A 68 -3.85 29.03 -3.40
C LEU A 68 -4.07 27.64 -2.80
N GLN A 69 -4.39 26.67 -3.64
CA GLN A 69 -4.46 25.25 -3.29
C GLN A 69 -3.30 24.52 -3.95
N VAL A 70 -2.65 23.64 -3.20
CA VAL A 70 -1.51 22.83 -3.67
C VAL A 70 -1.75 21.38 -3.27
N LEU A 71 -1.47 20.45 -4.19
CA LEU A 71 -1.44 19.01 -3.93
C LEU A 71 0.00 18.58 -3.68
N VAL A 72 0.20 17.69 -2.71
CA VAL A 72 1.51 17.13 -2.34
C VAL A 72 1.37 15.63 -2.06
N GLY A 73 2.45 14.87 -2.25
CA GLY A 73 2.47 13.41 -2.03
C GLY A 73 1.65 12.63 -3.07
N ASP A 74 1.11 11.48 -2.65
CA ASP A 74 0.38 10.56 -3.54
C ASP A 74 -0.89 11.18 -4.16
N SER A 75 -1.48 12.19 -3.49
CA SER A 75 -2.60 12.96 -4.04
C SER A 75 -2.21 13.81 -5.27
N LEU A 76 -0.93 14.12 -5.45
CA LEU A 76 -0.40 14.75 -6.66
C LEU A 76 0.00 13.69 -7.69
N LEU A 77 0.72 12.66 -7.26
CA LEU A 77 1.22 11.61 -8.14
C LEU A 77 1.25 10.29 -7.38
N GLU A 78 0.37 9.36 -7.74
CA GLU A 78 0.47 8.00 -7.25
C GLU A 78 1.67 7.31 -7.91
N VAL A 79 2.59 6.81 -7.09
CA VAL A 79 3.74 6.03 -7.54
C VAL A 79 3.35 4.56 -7.69
N SER A 80 3.54 3.99 -8.89
CA SER A 80 3.49 2.53 -9.05
C SER A 80 4.79 1.95 -8.57
N LEU A 81 4.75 1.40 -7.36
CA LEU A 81 5.74 0.40 -6.97
C LEU A 81 5.41 -0.87 -7.76
N TYR A 82 6.15 -1.08 -8.86
CA TYR A 82 6.16 -2.36 -9.55
C TYR A 82 6.71 -3.40 -8.58
N LEU A 83 5.79 -4.19 -8.01
CA LEU A 83 6.04 -5.30 -7.09
C LEU A 83 6.43 -4.89 -5.66
N LEU A 84 5.44 -4.82 -4.76
CA LEU A 84 5.57 -5.47 -3.45
C LEU A 84 4.18 -5.66 -2.83
N PHE A 85 3.82 -6.92 -2.55
CA PHE A 85 2.97 -7.19 -1.40
C PHE A 85 3.63 -6.52 -0.20
N PHE A 86 2.93 -5.63 0.51
CA PHE A 86 3.47 -5.14 1.77
C PHE A 86 3.40 -6.31 2.75
N ILE A 87 4.52 -7.00 2.93
CA ILE A 87 4.69 -8.04 3.94
C ILE A 87 5.71 -7.48 4.92
N ASP A 88 5.23 -6.88 6.01
CA ASP A 88 6.11 -6.52 7.13
C ASP A 88 6.40 -7.80 7.92
N ILE A 89 7.48 -8.46 7.52
CA ILE A 89 8.00 -9.65 8.19
C ILE A 89 9.01 -9.17 9.21
N ARG A 90 8.65 -9.24 10.49
CA ARG A 90 9.63 -9.01 11.55
C ARG A 90 10.52 -10.23 11.66
N HIS A 91 11.82 -10.03 11.54
CA HIS A 91 12.78 -11.02 11.99
C HIS A 91 12.71 -11.07 13.53
N SER A 92 12.16 -12.15 14.07
CA SER A 92 12.22 -12.44 15.50
C SER A 92 13.62 -12.98 15.80
N ASN A 93 14.41 -12.24 16.58
CA ASN A 93 15.66 -12.73 17.19
C ASN A 93 15.33 -13.71 18.31
#